data_AF-A0A959C722-F1
#
_entry.id   AF-A0A959C722-F1
#
_cell.length_a   1.000
_cell.length_b   1.000
_cell.length_c   1.000
_cell.angle_alpha   90.00
_cell.angle_beta   90.00
_cell.angle_gamma   90.00
#
_symmetry.space_group_name_H-M   'P 1'
#
loop_
_entity.id
_entity.type
_entity.pdbx_description
1 polymer ?
#
loop_
_entity_poly.entity_id
_entity_poly.type
_entity_poly.pdbx_seq_one_letter_code
_entity_poly.pdbx_strand_id
1 'polypeptide(L)'
;MNRLPFAFLLLLIALACTNTPAKKDAAASSDQIWWKEAVIYQIYPRSFKDSDGDGVGDLKGILQELDYIKSLGVDMVWLNPIYASPNDDNGYDISDYRDIMKEFGTMADFDALIKGLHERGIKFVMDVVVNHSSDEHEWFKQSRSSR
;
A
#
# COMPACT_ATOMS: atom_id res chain seq x y z
N MET A 1 3.64 64.65 20.47
CA MET A 1 4.47 63.83 19.56
C MET A 1 4.05 62.38 19.71
N ASN A 2 3.32 61.92 18.70
CA ASN A 2 2.49 60.72 18.68
C ASN A 2 3.33 59.45 18.69
N ARG A 3 3.09 58.57 19.67
CA ARG A 3 3.65 57.21 19.72
C ARG A 3 2.53 56.19 19.49
N LEU A 4 2.24 55.92 18.22
CA LEU A 4 1.64 54.70 17.64
C LEU A 4 1.52 55.01 16.14
N PRO A 5 2.03 54.18 15.19
CA PRO A 5 1.50 52.83 14.99
C PRO A 5 2.49 51.86 14.30
N PHE A 6 3.39 51.19 15.04
CA PHE A 6 4.11 50.03 14.47
C PHE A 6 3.55 48.69 14.98
N ALA A 7 2.90 48.70 16.16
CA ALA A 7 2.27 47.50 16.72
C ALA A 7 0.97 47.09 16.00
N PHE A 8 0.28 48.02 15.32
CA PHE A 8 -0.95 47.71 14.58
C PHE A 8 -0.70 47.02 13.24
N LEU A 9 0.46 47.23 12.62
CA LEU A 9 0.79 46.65 11.32
C LEU A 9 1.22 45.17 11.43
N LEU A 10 1.84 44.77 12.55
CA LEU A 10 2.22 43.38 12.82
C LEU A 10 1.04 42.48 13.18
N LEU A 11 -0.02 43.02 13.78
CA LEU A 11 -1.24 42.25 14.11
C LEU A 11 -2.07 41.91 12.85
N LEU A 12 -1.99 42.73 11.80
CA LEU A 12 -2.71 42.52 10.53
C LEU A 12 -2.08 41.43 9.65
N ILE A 13 -0.77 41.21 9.74
CA ILE A 13 -0.08 40.16 8.97
C ILE A 13 -0.34 38.77 9.60
N ALA A 14 -0.45 38.69 10.93
CA ALA A 14 -0.79 37.44 11.61
C ALA A 14 -2.22 36.94 11.30
N LEU A 15 -3.15 37.86 11.00
CA LEU A 15 -4.53 37.50 10.61
C LEU A 15 -4.67 37.10 9.14
N ALA A 16 -3.71 37.45 8.28
CA ALA A 16 -3.72 37.08 6.86
C ALA A 16 -3.20 35.65 6.61
N CYS A 17 -2.44 35.07 7.55
CA CYS A 17 -1.88 33.72 7.45
C CYS A 17 -2.77 32.62 8.04
N THR A 18 -3.94 32.93 8.57
CA THR A 18 -4.88 31.92 9.12
C THR A 18 -5.95 31.48 8.13
N ASN A 19 -5.94 31.97 6.88
CA ASN A 19 -6.76 31.41 5.81
C ASN A 19 -6.12 30.13 5.26
N THR A 20 -6.05 29.08 6.08
CA THR A 20 -6.12 27.73 5.53
C THR A 20 -7.52 27.61 4.95
N PRO A 21 -7.70 27.37 3.64
CA PRO A 21 -9.02 27.06 3.13
C PRO A 21 -9.47 25.82 3.90
N ALA A 22 -10.52 25.97 4.72
CA ALA A 22 -11.21 24.82 5.27
C ALA A 22 -11.50 23.90 4.09
N LYS A 23 -11.01 22.65 4.15
CA LYS A 23 -11.45 21.60 3.22
C LYS A 23 -12.96 21.67 3.27
N LYS A 24 -13.56 22.10 2.17
CA LYS A 24 -14.99 22.11 2.02
C LYS A 24 -15.33 20.62 2.04
N ASP A 25 -15.76 20.12 3.18
CA ASP A 25 -16.40 18.81 3.27
C ASP A 25 -17.68 18.95 2.46
N ALA A 26 -17.53 18.83 1.14
CA ALA A 26 -18.63 18.61 0.24
C ALA A 26 -19.30 17.36 0.79
N ALA A 27 -20.51 17.54 1.33
CA ALA A 27 -21.34 16.44 1.79
C ALA A 27 -21.31 15.38 0.69
N ALA A 28 -20.63 14.26 0.97
CA ALA A 28 -20.47 13.18 0.02
C ALA A 28 -21.87 12.77 -0.41
N SER A 29 -22.19 12.91 -1.70
CA SER A 29 -23.42 12.36 -2.24
C SER A 29 -23.41 10.86 -1.95
N SER A 30 -24.57 10.32 -1.57
CA SER A 30 -24.76 8.93 -1.15
C SER A 30 -24.46 7.87 -2.23
N ASP A 31 -23.95 8.28 -3.39
CA ASP A 31 -23.62 7.44 -4.55
C ASP A 31 -22.13 7.37 -4.86
N GLN A 32 -21.26 7.96 -4.03
CA GLN A 32 -19.82 7.92 -4.30
C GLN A 32 -19.23 6.54 -4.03
N ILE A 33 -18.89 5.84 -5.10
CA ILE A 33 -18.22 4.54 -5.06
C ILE A 33 -16.71 4.80 -4.91
N TRP A 34 -16.20 4.60 -3.70
CA TRP A 34 -14.82 5.00 -3.33
C TRP A 34 -13.73 4.55 -4.32
N TRP A 35 -13.81 3.33 -4.88
CA TRP A 35 -12.78 2.80 -5.76
C TRP A 35 -12.74 3.47 -7.14
N LYS A 36 -13.79 4.20 -7.54
CA LYS A 36 -13.80 4.96 -8.80
C LYS A 36 -12.95 6.22 -8.75
N GLU A 37 -12.72 6.76 -7.55
CA GLU A 37 -11.99 8.01 -7.33
C GLU A 37 -10.69 7.78 -6.54
N ALA A 38 -10.37 6.53 -6.21
CA ALA A 38 -9.23 6.16 -5.38
C ALA A 38 -7.89 6.39 -6.10
N VAL A 39 -6.93 6.96 -5.38
CA VAL A 39 -5.52 6.98 -5.76
C VAL A 39 -4.87 5.67 -5.32
N ILE A 40 -4.45 4.86 -6.30
CA ILE A 40 -3.84 3.55 -6.08
C ILE A 40 -2.32 3.66 -6.19
N TYR A 41 -1.62 3.13 -5.20
CA TYR A 41 -0.16 3.00 -5.21
C TYR A 41 0.23 1.53 -5.35
N GLN A 42 0.81 1.18 -6.49
CA GLN A 42 1.31 -0.16 -6.73
C GLN A 42 2.73 -0.30 -6.16
N ILE A 43 2.95 -1.36 -5.41
CA ILE A 43 4.25 -1.71 -4.84
C ILE A 43 4.70 -3.02 -5.45
N TYR A 44 5.92 -3.03 -5.98
CA TYR A 44 6.66 -4.22 -6.35
C TYR A 44 7.50 -4.67 -5.14
N PRO A 45 7.07 -5.70 -4.36
CA PRO A 45 7.60 -5.96 -3.01
C PRO A 45 9.12 -6.16 -3.00
N ARG A 46 9.62 -7.00 -3.92
CA ARG A 46 11.04 -7.37 -4.08
C ARG A 46 11.98 -6.18 -4.20
N SER A 47 11.52 -5.02 -4.67
CA SER A 47 12.38 -3.85 -4.89
C SER A 47 11.97 -2.62 -4.10
N PHE A 48 11.02 -2.76 -3.16
CA PHE A 48 10.53 -1.62 -2.40
C PHE A 48 11.41 -1.32 -1.19
N LYS A 49 11.48 -2.25 -0.22
CA LYS A 49 12.26 -2.09 1.00
C LYS A 49 12.62 -3.45 1.60
N ASP A 50 13.91 -3.70 1.70
CA ASP A 50 14.51 -4.83 2.42
C ASP A 50 14.61 -4.48 3.92
N SER A 51 14.17 -5.39 4.79
CA SER A 51 14.16 -5.21 6.24
C SER A 51 15.18 -6.05 7.00
N ASP A 52 15.75 -7.10 6.39
CA ASP A 52 16.65 -8.04 7.05
C ASP A 52 18.05 -8.12 6.43
N GLY A 53 18.28 -7.43 5.32
CA GLY A 53 19.58 -7.23 4.69
C GLY A 53 19.97 -8.33 3.71
N ASP A 54 19.02 -9.16 3.26
CA ASP A 54 19.27 -10.21 2.26
C ASP A 54 19.32 -9.68 0.81
N GLY A 55 18.98 -8.41 0.59
CA GLY A 55 18.96 -7.74 -0.71
C GLY A 55 17.61 -7.82 -1.44
N VAL A 56 16.58 -8.40 -0.82
CA VAL A 56 15.23 -8.56 -1.36
C VAL A 56 14.24 -7.77 -0.49
N GLY A 57 13.37 -6.99 -1.13
CA GLY A 57 12.31 -6.31 -0.41
C GLY A 57 11.23 -7.26 0.10
N ASP A 58 10.73 -7.03 1.31
CA ASP A 58 9.88 -7.96 2.05
C ASP A 58 8.68 -7.26 2.73
N LEU A 59 7.74 -8.04 3.30
CA LEU A 59 6.52 -7.50 3.91
C LEU A 59 6.80 -6.65 5.16
N LYS A 60 7.85 -6.96 5.93
CA LYS A 60 8.27 -6.17 7.10
C LYS A 60 8.89 -4.85 6.67
N GLY A 61 9.58 -4.81 5.53
CA GLY A 61 10.06 -3.60 4.91
C GLY A 61 8.91 -2.68 4.50
N ILE A 62 7.86 -3.22 3.89
CA ILE A 62 6.64 -2.45 3.59
C ILE A 62 5.97 -1.94 4.88
N LEU A 63 5.89 -2.79 5.92
CA LEU A 63 5.35 -2.42 7.23
C LEU A 63 6.08 -1.22 7.87
N GLN A 64 7.40 -1.14 7.72
CA GLN A 64 8.21 -0.03 8.23
C GLN A 64 7.91 1.31 7.53
N GLU A 65 7.40 1.27 6.30
CA GLU A 65 7.17 2.44 5.45
C GLU A 65 5.69 2.84 5.36
N LEU A 66 4.80 2.27 6.19
CA LEU A 66 3.37 2.58 6.13
C LEU A 66 3.04 4.06 6.37
N ASP A 67 3.83 4.75 7.19
CA ASP A 67 3.66 6.19 7.42
C ASP A 67 4.09 7.02 6.21
N TYR A 68 5.15 6.58 5.52
CA TYR A 68 5.54 7.16 4.23
C TYR A 68 4.42 6.97 3.20
N ILE A 69 3.90 5.75 3.04
CA ILE A 69 2.81 5.44 2.11
C ILE A 69 1.58 6.31 2.44
N LYS A 70 1.24 6.46 3.72
CA LYS A 70 0.13 7.35 4.13
C LYS A 70 0.40 8.81 3.77
N SER A 71 1.64 9.28 3.92
CA SER A 71 2.02 10.66 3.62
C SER A 71 1.86 11.04 2.14
N LEU A 72 1.90 10.05 1.23
CA LEU A 72 1.62 10.25 -0.19
C LEU A 72 0.14 10.60 -0.48
N GLY A 73 -0.76 10.38 0.49
CA GLY A 73 -2.19 10.65 0.35
C GLY A 73 -2.95 9.61 -0.49
N VAL A 74 -2.44 8.38 -0.55
CA VAL A 74 -3.05 7.28 -1.32
C VAL A 74 -4.24 6.68 -0.58
N ASP A 75 -5.21 6.18 -1.34
CA ASP A 75 -6.41 5.54 -0.80
C ASP A 75 -6.27 4.01 -0.75
N MET A 76 -5.48 3.43 -1.65
CA MET A 76 -5.28 1.99 -1.79
C MET A 76 -3.83 1.64 -2.11
N VAL A 77 -3.35 0.54 -1.55
CA VAL A 77 -2.13 -0.14 -2.00
C VAL A 77 -2.49 -1.39 -2.80
N TRP A 78 -1.81 -1.58 -3.93
CA TRP A 78 -1.82 -2.81 -4.71
C TRP A 78 -0.42 -3.45 -4.64
N LEU A 79 -0.31 -4.69 -4.19
CA LEU A 79 0.95 -5.43 -4.29
C LEU A 79 0.94 -6.31 -5.54
N ASN A 80 2.07 -6.33 -6.26
CA ASN A 80 2.40 -7.46 -7.14
C ASN A 80 2.40 -8.79 -6.34
N PRO A 81 2.35 -9.96 -7.00
CA PRO A 81 2.17 -11.24 -6.33
C PRO A 81 3.16 -11.49 -5.18
N ILE A 82 2.62 -11.90 -4.03
CA ILE A 82 3.38 -12.28 -2.83
C ILE A 82 3.15 -13.74 -2.42
N TYR A 83 2.39 -14.50 -3.22
CA TYR A 83 2.10 -15.90 -2.94
C TYR A 83 3.34 -16.78 -3.06
N ALA A 84 3.29 -17.97 -2.48
CA ALA A 84 4.31 -18.98 -2.73
C ALA A 84 4.48 -19.24 -4.23
N SER A 85 5.72 -19.18 -4.69
CA SER A 85 6.09 -19.30 -6.10
C SER A 85 7.57 -19.74 -6.20
N PRO A 86 7.95 -20.55 -7.22
CA PRO A 86 9.34 -20.84 -7.56
C PRO A 86 10.12 -19.61 -8.04
N ASN A 87 9.39 -18.54 -8.37
CA ASN A 87 9.91 -17.23 -8.75
C ASN A 87 10.58 -17.23 -10.14
N ASP A 88 10.11 -18.06 -11.07
CA ASP A 88 10.55 -18.07 -12.47
C ASP A 88 10.05 -16.84 -13.24
N ASP A 89 8.90 -16.28 -12.85
CA ASP A 89 8.32 -15.03 -13.37
C ASP A 89 8.06 -14.03 -12.22
N ASN A 90 9.02 -13.93 -11.29
CA ASN A 90 8.98 -13.00 -10.16
C ASN A 90 7.66 -13.03 -9.36
N GLY A 91 7.08 -14.21 -9.16
CA GLY A 91 5.87 -14.42 -8.36
C GLY A 91 4.58 -14.58 -9.17
N TYR A 92 4.58 -14.33 -10.48
CA TYR A 92 3.41 -14.57 -11.34
C TYR A 92 3.16 -16.07 -11.60
N ASP A 93 4.19 -16.91 -11.43
CA ASP A 93 4.17 -18.37 -11.43
C ASP A 93 3.82 -18.94 -10.04
N ILE A 94 2.54 -18.88 -9.66
CA ILE A 94 2.08 -19.23 -8.30
C ILE A 94 2.02 -20.75 -8.07
N SER A 95 2.67 -21.25 -7.02
CA SER A 95 2.67 -22.67 -6.60
C SER A 95 1.72 -22.97 -5.43
N ASP A 96 1.37 -21.98 -4.60
CA ASP A 96 0.26 -22.05 -3.65
C ASP A 96 -0.36 -20.68 -3.39
N TYR A 97 -1.63 -20.51 -3.79
CA TYR A 97 -2.41 -19.29 -3.58
C TYR A 97 -2.78 -19.02 -2.11
N ARG A 98 -2.48 -19.93 -1.18
CA ARG A 98 -2.83 -19.82 0.25
C ARG A 98 -1.64 -19.56 1.16
N ASP A 99 -0.44 -19.50 0.60
CA ASP A 99 0.78 -19.25 1.36
C ASP A 99 1.56 -18.07 0.79
N ILE A 100 2.44 -17.49 1.59
CA ILE A 100 3.29 -16.36 1.22
C ILE A 100 4.66 -16.89 0.76
N MET A 101 5.25 -16.24 -0.25
CA MET A 101 6.63 -16.54 -0.67
C MET A 101 7.58 -16.34 0.50
N LYS A 102 8.42 -17.34 0.78
CA LYS A 102 9.31 -17.34 1.96
C LYS A 102 10.24 -16.13 2.01
N GLU A 103 10.71 -15.66 0.86
CA GLU A 103 11.55 -14.45 0.74
C GLU A 103 10.82 -13.17 1.18
N PHE A 104 9.49 -13.12 1.10
CA PHE A 104 8.71 -11.94 1.50
C PHE A 104 8.25 -12.00 2.96
N GLY A 105 8.15 -13.19 3.56
CA GLY A 105 7.81 -13.37 4.97
C GLY A 105 6.76 -14.44 5.20
N THR A 106 5.90 -14.21 6.18
CA THR A 106 4.90 -15.19 6.65
C THR A 106 3.47 -14.67 6.52
N MET A 107 2.49 -15.56 6.65
CA MET A 107 1.08 -15.15 6.73
C MET A 107 0.81 -14.18 7.91
N ALA A 108 1.55 -14.31 9.01
CA ALA A 108 1.44 -13.38 10.14
C ALA A 108 1.96 -11.98 9.79
N ASP A 109 3.04 -11.89 9.00
CA ASP A 109 3.55 -10.61 8.49
C ASP A 109 2.55 -9.98 7.51
N PHE A 110 1.90 -10.80 6.68
CA PHE A 110 0.82 -10.35 5.81
C PHE A 110 -0.38 -9.81 6.60
N ASP A 111 -0.85 -10.53 7.63
CA ASP A 111 -1.93 -10.07 8.51
C ASP A 111 -1.58 -8.73 9.19
N ALA A 112 -0.33 -8.59 9.66
CA ALA A 112 0.17 -7.36 10.25
C ALA A 112 0.17 -6.20 9.23
N LEU A 113 0.57 -6.45 7.98
CA LEU A 113 0.56 -5.47 6.90
C LEU A 113 -0.85 -4.96 6.61
N ILE A 114 -1.81 -5.88 6.44
CA ILE A 114 -3.22 -5.54 6.19
C ILE A 114 -3.78 -4.72 7.34
N LYS A 115 -3.53 -5.14 8.59
CA LYS A 115 -3.94 -4.39 9.78
C LYS A 115 -3.34 -2.98 9.80
N GLY A 116 -2.03 -2.86 9.55
CA GLY A 116 -1.33 -1.58 9.57
C GLY A 116 -1.80 -0.60 8.48
N LEU A 117 -2.12 -1.10 7.29
CA LEU A 117 -2.73 -0.30 6.22
C LEU A 117 -4.13 0.19 6.61
N HIS A 118 -4.97 -0.71 7.11
CA HIS A 118 -6.34 -0.38 7.52
C HIS A 118 -6.38 0.61 8.69
N GLU A 119 -5.47 0.52 9.67
CA GLU A 119 -5.33 1.49 10.75
C GLU A 119 -5.04 2.92 10.24
N ARG A 120 -4.42 3.04 9.07
CA ARG A 120 -4.15 4.32 8.38
C ARG A 120 -5.25 4.72 7.39
N GLY A 121 -6.34 3.96 7.36
CA GLY A 121 -7.45 4.15 6.43
C GLY A 121 -7.09 3.84 4.97
N ILE A 122 -6.00 3.09 4.74
CA ILE A 122 -5.55 2.70 3.40
C ILE A 122 -6.17 1.34 3.08
N LYS A 123 -6.79 1.21 1.91
CA LYS A 123 -7.34 -0.05 1.40
C LYS A 123 -6.23 -0.91 0.78
N PHE A 124 -6.51 -2.18 0.62
CA PHE A 124 -5.56 -3.12 0.04
C PHE A 124 -6.22 -3.92 -1.08
N VAL A 125 -5.48 -4.16 -2.16
CA VAL A 125 -5.84 -5.12 -3.21
C VAL A 125 -4.66 -6.05 -3.48
N MET A 126 -4.97 -7.33 -3.64
CA MET A 126 -4.01 -8.36 -3.99
C MET A 126 -4.01 -8.56 -5.50
N ASP A 127 -2.85 -8.73 -6.11
CA ASP A 127 -2.77 -9.26 -7.48
C ASP A 127 -3.30 -10.71 -7.48
N VAL A 128 -4.17 -11.07 -8.43
CA VAL A 128 -4.78 -12.39 -8.52
C VAL A 128 -4.59 -12.94 -9.93
N VAL A 129 -3.62 -13.85 -10.07
CA VAL A 129 -3.22 -14.43 -11.35
C VAL A 129 -3.91 -15.78 -11.53
N VAL A 130 -4.96 -15.81 -12.36
CA VAL A 130 -5.81 -17.02 -12.56
C VAL A 130 -5.77 -17.57 -13.98
N ASN A 131 -5.04 -16.92 -14.88
CA ASN A 131 -4.88 -17.41 -16.26
C ASN A 131 -3.95 -18.65 -16.32
N HIS A 132 -2.99 -18.75 -15.41
CA HIS A 132 -2.05 -19.86 -15.28
C HIS A 132 -1.67 -20.09 -13.80
N SER A 133 -1.06 -21.24 -13.51
CA SER A 133 -0.39 -21.56 -12.25
C SER A 133 1.01 -22.12 -12.55
N SER A 134 1.91 -22.12 -11.56
CA SER A 134 3.21 -22.81 -11.67
C SER A 134 3.02 -24.30 -11.98
N ASP A 135 3.99 -24.89 -12.68
CA ASP A 135 4.06 -26.34 -12.89
C ASP A 135 4.42 -27.11 -11.61
N GLU A 136 4.90 -26.42 -10.57
CA GLU A 136 5.06 -26.94 -9.22
C GLU A 136 3.76 -26.92 -8.40
N HIS A 137 2.69 -26.26 -8.88
CA HIS A 137 1.40 -26.25 -8.19
C HIS A 137 0.78 -27.66 -8.16
N GLU A 138 0.11 -28.04 -7.07
CA GLU A 138 -0.49 -29.38 -6.90
C GLU A 138 -1.50 -29.73 -7.99
N TRP A 139 -2.30 -28.77 -8.43
CA TRP A 139 -3.18 -28.92 -9.60
C TRP A 139 -2.44 -29.37 -10.85
N PHE A 140 -1.27 -28.79 -11.16
CA PHE A 140 -0.49 -29.16 -12.34
C PHE A 140 0.13 -30.54 -12.17
N LYS A 141 0.72 -30.83 -11.00
CA LYS A 141 1.27 -32.16 -10.66
C LYS A 141 0.21 -33.26 -10.80
N GLN A 142 -1.00 -33.03 -10.29
CA GLN A 142 -2.11 -33.97 -10.44
C GLN A 142 -2.54 -34.10 -11.90
N SER A 143 -2.68 -32.99 -12.63
CA SER A 143 -3.07 -33.01 -14.04
C SER A 143 -2.09 -33.77 -14.93
N ARG A 144 -0.79 -33.74 -14.64
CA ARG A 144 0.24 -34.46 -15.41
C ARG A 144 0.49 -35.91 -14.95
N SER A 145 -0.14 -36.35 -13.86
CA SER A 145 0.12 -37.67 -13.26
C SER A 145 -0.33 -38.86 -14.11
N SER A 146 -1.21 -38.63 -15.10
CA SER A 146 -1.74 -39.66 -16.00
C SER A 146 -1.06 -39.66 -17.38
N ARG A 147 0.12 -39.06 -17.50
CA ARG A 147 0.94 -39.02 -18.73
C ARG A 147 2.19 -39.87 -18.61
#